data_AF-A0A359BFM3-F1
#
_entry.id   AF-A0A359BFM3-F1
#
_cell.length_a   1.000
_cell.length_b   1.000
_cell.length_c   1.000
_cell.angle_alpha   90.00
_cell.angle_beta   90.00
_cell.angle_gamma   90.00
#
_symmetry.space_group_name_H-M   'P 1'
#
loop_
_entity.id
_entity.type
_entity.pdbx_description
1 polymer ?
#
loop_
_entity_poly.entity_id
_entity_poly.type
_entity_poly.pdbx_seq_one_letter_code
_entity_poly.pdbx_strand_id
1 'polypeptide(L)'
;MVVLVGAPGQGKTAIVEALILRGPVNSLRLEGEFLGDRTDVVLRMAGLTGLRPEGTNIDMLARLQSKKFHGFEYGVPEVIVDDSHHLQDDVLQLFQELTVGAYGRRWSILLVGEDQLVSRLQSLKPLRCMPSIVRLPLWDQQDLEQAVNDLQLYAEISDLASRMLRQHASQPRQLLQAINETDRRDLTNLQGGRIKYRWNKIRLTTAWLIASGMVFVALLGIFVFVQMGAENGVAYPQTIIPLAPNK
;
A
#
# COMPACT_ATOMS: atom_id res chain seq x y z
N MET A 1 18.29 3.70 7.94
CA MET A 1 17.43 2.91 7.04
C MET A 1 16.88 1.72 7.81
N VAL A 2 15.59 1.46 7.69
CA VAL A 2 14.94 0.27 8.26
C VAL A 2 14.49 -0.62 7.10
N VAL A 3 14.61 -1.93 7.26
CA VAL A 3 14.16 -2.90 6.27
C VAL A 3 13.18 -3.86 6.95
N LEU A 4 11.93 -3.87 6.47
CA LEU A 4 10.89 -4.81 6.89
C LEU A 4 10.84 -5.96 5.90
N VAL A 5 11.18 -7.16 6.34
CA VAL A 5 11.11 -8.38 5.52
C VAL A 5 10.17 -9.42 6.10
N GLY A 6 9.58 -10.19 5.20
CA GLY A 6 8.73 -11.32 5.52
C GLY A 6 8.28 -12.00 4.24
N ALA A 7 7.79 -13.23 4.35
CA ALA A 7 7.25 -13.97 3.23
C ALA A 7 5.98 -13.29 2.65
N PRO A 8 5.57 -13.67 1.42
CA PRO A 8 4.31 -13.21 0.83
C PRO A 8 3.12 -13.49 1.75
N GLY A 9 2.25 -12.48 1.95
CA GLY A 9 1.03 -12.64 2.75
C GLY A 9 1.23 -12.62 4.27
N GLN A 10 2.42 -12.29 4.79
CA GLN A 10 2.69 -12.14 6.24
C GLN A 10 2.15 -10.85 6.89
N GLY A 11 1.46 -9.99 6.14
CA GLY A 11 0.89 -8.77 6.71
C GLY A 11 1.84 -7.57 6.74
N LYS A 12 2.92 -7.58 5.95
CA LYS A 12 3.81 -6.41 5.75
C LYS A 12 3.02 -5.12 5.46
N THR A 13 2.06 -5.20 4.52
CA THR A 13 1.20 -4.09 4.13
C THR A 13 0.34 -3.58 5.30
N ALA A 14 -0.22 -4.48 6.11
CA ALA A 14 -1.03 -4.10 7.26
C ALA A 14 -0.20 -3.34 8.32
N ILE A 15 1.07 -3.71 8.51
CA ILE A 15 1.99 -3.00 9.41
C ILE A 15 2.31 -1.60 8.86
N VAL A 16 2.59 -1.51 7.56
CA VAL A 16 2.84 -0.22 6.89
C VAL A 16 1.63 0.71 7.03
N GLU A 17 0.42 0.21 6.77
CA GLU A 17 -0.82 0.97 6.92
C GLU A 17 -1.04 1.41 8.38
N ALA A 18 -0.81 0.53 9.34
CA ALA A 18 -0.89 0.87 10.76
C ALA A 18 0.13 1.95 11.18
N LEU A 19 1.33 1.92 10.62
CA LEU A 19 2.36 2.95 10.86
C LEU A 19 1.95 4.30 10.29
N ILE A 20 1.40 4.32 9.07
CA ILE A 20 0.95 5.56 8.41
C ILE A 20 -0.25 6.15 9.15
N LEU A 21 -1.25 5.33 9.50
CA LEU A 21 -2.48 5.79 10.18
C LEU A 21 -2.21 6.37 11.57
N ARG A 22 -1.15 5.93 12.25
CA ARG A 22 -0.74 6.45 13.56
C ARG A 22 0.20 7.66 13.45
N GLY A 23 0.68 7.95 12.25
CA GLY A 23 1.61 9.02 11.97
C GLY A 23 0.90 10.35 11.67
N PRO A 24 1.36 11.49 12.21
CA PRO A 24 0.82 12.80 11.84
C PRO A 24 1.32 13.32 10.49
N VAL A 25 2.09 12.52 9.74
CA VAL A 25 2.82 12.95 8.54
C VAL A 25 2.64 11.96 7.41
N ASN A 26 2.37 12.48 6.21
CA ASN A 26 2.26 11.70 4.98
C ASN A 26 3.66 11.30 4.48
N SER A 27 3.97 10.02 4.60
CA SER A 27 5.15 9.42 3.97
C SER A 27 5.01 9.39 2.45
N LEU A 28 6.11 9.56 1.72
CA LEU A 28 6.16 9.29 0.29
C LEU A 28 6.13 7.78 0.08
N ARG A 29 5.09 7.28 -0.56
CA ARG A 29 4.94 5.86 -0.87
C ARG A 29 5.38 5.60 -2.31
N LEU A 30 6.30 4.65 -2.46
CA LEU A 30 6.81 4.19 -3.74
C LEU A 30 6.61 2.67 -3.83
N GLU A 31 6.36 2.18 -5.03
CA GLU A 31 6.22 0.75 -5.32
C GLU A 31 7.41 0.30 -6.14
N GLY A 32 8.26 -0.54 -5.55
CA GLY A 32 9.53 -0.97 -6.11
C GLY A 32 9.41 -1.69 -7.44
N GLU A 33 8.27 -2.34 -7.71
CA GLU A 33 7.96 -2.96 -9.00
C GLU A 33 7.91 -1.95 -10.16
N PHE A 34 7.53 -0.70 -9.88
CA PHE A 34 7.38 0.35 -10.88
C PHE A 34 8.52 1.37 -10.88
N LEU A 35 9.57 1.14 -10.09
CA LEU A 35 10.75 1.99 -10.05
C LEU A 35 11.80 1.46 -11.01
N GLY A 36 12.06 2.23 -12.07
CA GLY A 36 13.05 1.90 -13.09
C GLY A 36 14.48 2.17 -12.60
N ASP A 37 14.99 3.35 -12.94
CA ASP A 37 16.35 3.79 -12.62
C ASP A 37 16.37 4.89 -11.54
N ARG A 38 17.56 5.35 -11.18
CA ARG A 38 17.75 6.45 -10.21
C ARG A 38 17.00 7.72 -10.60
N THR A 39 16.93 8.04 -11.89
CA THR A 39 16.28 9.26 -12.37
C THR A 39 14.78 9.15 -12.21
N ASP A 40 14.19 8.01 -12.57
CA ASP A 40 12.77 7.72 -12.39
C ASP A 40 12.36 7.86 -10.92
N VAL A 41 13.17 7.33 -9.99
CA VAL A 41 12.92 7.45 -8.55
C VAL A 41 12.90 8.92 -8.11
N VAL A 42 13.88 9.71 -8.53
CA VAL A 42 13.95 11.15 -8.19
C VAL A 42 12.77 11.91 -8.78
N LEU A 43 12.40 11.65 -10.04
CA LEU A 43 11.26 12.28 -10.70
C LEU A 43 9.94 11.94 -10.00
N ARG A 44 9.73 10.69 -9.60
CA ARG A 44 8.54 10.27 -8.84
C ARG A 44 8.47 10.92 -7.48
N MET A 45 9.59 10.98 -6.74
CA MET A 45 9.63 11.70 -5.46
C MET A 45 9.34 13.20 -5.65
N ALA A 46 9.88 13.82 -6.71
CA ALA A 46 9.56 15.21 -7.05
C ALA A 46 8.06 15.38 -7.36
N GLY A 47 7.48 14.51 -8.18
CA GLY A 47 6.07 14.51 -8.52
C GLY A 47 5.15 14.35 -7.31
N LEU A 48 5.43 13.37 -6.44
CA LEU A 48 4.66 13.10 -5.22
C LEU A 48 4.73 14.25 -4.20
N THR A 49 5.81 15.03 -4.24
CA THR A 49 5.94 16.23 -3.41
C THR A 49 5.42 17.48 -4.09
N GLY A 50 4.93 17.42 -5.34
CA GLY A 50 4.49 18.59 -6.10
C GLY A 50 5.63 19.53 -6.51
N LEU A 51 6.87 19.04 -6.58
CA LEU A 51 8.00 19.76 -7.15
C LEU A 51 8.02 19.58 -8.67
N ARG A 52 8.30 20.67 -9.39
CA ARG A 52 8.52 20.59 -10.85
C ARG A 52 9.87 19.91 -11.14
N PRO A 53 9.93 18.97 -12.10
CA PRO A 53 11.15 18.28 -12.47
C PRO A 53 12.03 19.22 -13.31
N GLU A 54 12.77 20.08 -12.62
CA GLU A 54 13.64 21.10 -13.22
C GLU A 54 15.05 20.91 -12.68
N GLY A 55 16.03 20.98 -13.58
CA GLY A 55 17.46 20.80 -13.28
C GLY A 55 17.92 19.34 -13.34
N THR A 56 19.11 19.09 -12.80
CA THR A 56 19.69 17.75 -12.71
C THR A 56 19.06 16.94 -11.55
N ASN A 57 19.34 15.64 -11.48
CA ASN A 57 18.91 14.81 -10.35
C ASN A 57 19.39 15.35 -9.00
N ILE A 58 20.60 15.92 -8.97
CA ILE A 58 21.16 16.51 -7.74
C ILE A 58 20.39 17.77 -7.34
N ASP A 59 20.02 18.62 -8.30
CA ASP A 59 19.22 19.83 -8.05
C ASP A 59 17.83 19.48 -7.53
N MET A 60 17.18 18.49 -8.15
CA MET A 60 15.88 17.99 -7.71
C MET A 60 15.95 17.37 -6.30
N LEU A 61 16.98 16.58 -6.01
CA LEU A 61 17.22 16.04 -4.68
C LEU A 61 17.44 17.15 -3.65
N ALA A 62 18.30 18.14 -3.93
CA ALA A 62 18.53 19.27 -3.03
C ALA A 62 17.23 20.02 -2.72
N ARG A 63 16.37 20.24 -3.72
CA ARG A 63 15.04 20.84 -3.55
C ARG A 63 14.12 19.97 -2.70
N LEU A 64 14.07 18.66 -2.96
CA LEU A 64 13.35 17.68 -2.13
C LEU A 64 13.82 17.73 -0.67
N GLN A 65 15.12 17.86 -0.43
CA GLN A 65 15.68 17.92 0.92
C GLN A 65 15.28 19.17 1.69
N SER A 66 15.08 20.30 0.98
CA SER A 66 14.62 21.55 1.58
C SER A 66 13.18 21.47 2.11
N LYS A 67 12.37 20.51 1.61
CA LYS A 67 11.06 20.22 2.20
C LYS A 67 11.25 19.51 3.54
N LYS A 68 10.73 20.14 4.59
CA LYS A 68 10.62 19.52 5.91
C LYS A 68 9.50 18.49 5.89
N PHE A 69 9.86 17.22 6.05
CA PHE A 69 8.92 16.18 6.40
C PHE A 69 8.96 16.08 7.92
N HIS A 70 7.87 16.43 8.60
CA HIS A 70 7.80 16.47 10.07
C HIS A 70 7.80 15.06 10.71
N GLY A 71 8.07 13.99 9.94
CA GLY A 71 7.78 12.60 10.32
C GLY A 71 8.79 11.97 11.28
N PHE A 72 10.02 12.49 11.34
CA PHE A 72 11.07 11.90 12.17
C PHE A 72 10.75 11.90 13.66
N GLU A 73 10.06 12.93 14.15
CA GLU A 73 9.71 13.10 15.58
C GLU A 73 8.70 12.06 16.07
N TYR A 74 7.97 11.40 15.15
CA TYR A 74 6.91 10.44 15.46
C TYR A 74 7.27 9.00 15.09
N GLY A 75 8.53 8.75 14.72
CA GLY A 75 8.99 7.42 14.29
C GLY A 75 8.42 6.96 12.94
N VAL A 76 7.80 7.87 12.17
CA VAL A 76 7.23 7.57 10.86
C VAL A 76 8.31 7.83 9.79
N PRO A 77 8.61 6.85 8.92
CA PRO A 77 9.57 7.06 7.85
C PRO A 77 9.07 8.12 6.86
N GLU A 78 9.97 8.91 6.31
CA GLU A 78 9.65 9.92 5.29
C GLU A 78 9.36 9.27 3.94
N VAL A 79 10.04 8.16 3.64
CA VAL A 79 9.84 7.38 2.41
C VAL A 79 9.60 5.92 2.79
N ILE A 80 8.55 5.35 2.22
CA ILE A 80 8.22 3.93 2.30
C ILE A 80 8.28 3.38 0.89
N VAL A 81 9.08 2.34 0.70
CA VAL A 81 9.20 1.65 -0.59
C VAL A 81 8.68 0.23 -0.43
N ASP A 82 7.48 -0.02 -0.94
CA ASP A 82 6.92 -1.37 -1.03
C ASP A 82 7.65 -2.17 -2.12
N ASP A 83 7.61 -3.50 -2.02
CA ASP A 83 8.23 -4.44 -2.97
C ASP A 83 9.67 -4.10 -3.37
N SER A 84 10.45 -3.64 -2.38
CA SER A 84 11.84 -3.19 -2.54
C SER A 84 12.81 -4.26 -3.05
N HIS A 85 12.41 -5.53 -3.01
CA HIS A 85 13.20 -6.64 -3.54
C HIS A 85 13.29 -6.62 -5.08
N HIS A 86 12.41 -5.88 -5.76
CA HIS A 86 12.46 -5.64 -7.21
C HIS A 86 13.39 -4.49 -7.62
N LEU A 87 13.81 -3.64 -6.67
CA LEU A 87 14.68 -2.50 -6.99
C LEU A 87 16.01 -2.96 -7.57
N GLN A 88 16.55 -2.15 -8.49
CA GLN A 88 17.91 -2.28 -8.98
C GLN A 88 18.94 -1.85 -7.91
N ASP A 89 20.16 -2.36 -7.99
CA ASP A 89 21.22 -2.09 -6.99
C ASP A 89 21.61 -0.60 -6.94
N ASP A 90 21.58 0.10 -8.07
CA ASP A 90 21.86 1.54 -8.18
C ASP A 90 20.79 2.40 -7.47
N VAL A 91 19.53 1.96 -7.50
CA VAL A 91 18.40 2.55 -6.77
C VAL A 91 18.48 2.23 -5.28
N LEU A 92 18.83 0.99 -4.91
CA LEU A 92 19.11 0.66 -3.51
C LEU A 92 20.26 1.51 -2.95
N GLN A 93 21.30 1.74 -3.76
CA GLN A 93 22.40 2.64 -3.42
C GLN A 93 21.92 4.09 -3.26
N LEU A 94 21.00 4.57 -4.11
CA LEU A 94 20.40 5.91 -3.96
C LEU A 94 19.72 6.06 -2.59
N PHE A 95 18.90 5.09 -2.19
CA PHE A 95 18.23 5.14 -0.89
C PHE A 95 19.23 5.08 0.27
N GLN A 96 20.29 4.28 0.16
CA GLN A 96 21.38 4.29 1.13
C GLN A 96 22.04 5.68 1.22
N GLU A 97 22.40 6.29 0.10
CA GLU A 97 22.98 7.64 0.02
C GLU A 97 22.08 8.70 0.68
N LEU A 98 20.77 8.63 0.46
CA LEU A 98 19.79 9.50 1.11
C LEU A 98 19.75 9.29 2.63
N THR A 99 19.84 8.04 3.11
CA THR A 99 19.83 7.77 4.56
C THR A 99 21.10 8.20 5.28
N VAL A 100 22.26 8.16 4.63
CA VAL A 100 23.52 8.65 5.22
C VAL A 100 23.66 10.17 5.13
N GLY A 101 22.86 10.81 4.27
CA GLY A 101 22.85 12.27 4.06
C GLY A 101 23.82 12.73 2.98
N ALA A 102 24.12 11.90 1.98
CA ALA A 102 25.06 12.25 0.90
C ALA A 102 24.66 13.51 0.11
N TYR A 103 23.36 13.80 0.06
CA TYR A 103 22.79 14.95 -0.65
C TYR A 103 22.40 16.12 0.28
N GLY A 104 22.74 16.05 1.58
CA GLY A 104 22.47 17.06 2.59
C GLY A 104 21.90 16.45 3.89
N ARG A 105 20.62 16.65 4.20
CA ARG A 105 20.00 16.06 5.40
C ARG A 105 19.78 14.55 5.23
N ARG A 106 19.76 13.82 6.34
CA ARG A 106 19.43 12.39 6.38
C ARG A 106 17.93 12.19 6.25
N TRP A 107 17.54 11.20 5.45
CA TRP A 107 16.16 10.80 5.27
C TRP A 107 15.86 9.51 6.06
N SER A 108 14.68 9.47 6.68
CA SER A 108 14.16 8.23 7.27
C SER A 108 13.47 7.41 6.20
N ILE A 109 14.01 6.24 5.89
CA ILE A 109 13.54 5.38 4.79
C ILE A 109 13.25 3.98 5.33
N LEU A 110 12.06 3.47 5.00
CA LEU A 110 11.61 2.11 5.23
C LEU A 110 11.53 1.37 3.90
N LEU A 111 12.32 0.31 3.74
CA LEU A 111 12.23 -0.61 2.62
C LEU A 111 11.43 -1.83 3.04
N VAL A 112 10.41 -2.20 2.27
CA VAL A 112 9.53 -3.34 2.56
C VAL A 112 9.70 -4.38 1.45
N GLY A 113 9.95 -5.63 1.81
CA GLY A 113 10.18 -6.66 0.81
C GLY A 113 10.35 -8.07 1.37
N GLU A 114 11.11 -8.88 0.65
CA GLU A 114 11.42 -10.26 1.00
C GLU A 114 12.87 -10.40 1.51
N ASP A 115 13.20 -11.56 2.06
CA ASP A 115 14.49 -11.80 2.74
C ASP A 115 15.73 -11.56 1.87
N GLN A 116 15.62 -11.81 0.56
CA GLN A 116 16.68 -11.56 -0.43
C GLN A 116 17.11 -10.09 -0.51
N LEU A 117 16.25 -9.15 -0.12
CA LEU A 117 16.59 -7.73 -0.07
C LEU A 117 17.73 -7.45 0.92
N VAL A 118 17.72 -8.14 2.07
CA VAL A 118 18.72 -7.94 3.12
C VAL A 118 20.11 -8.35 2.66
N SER A 119 20.22 -9.53 2.03
CA SER A 119 21.50 -10.02 1.52
C SER A 119 22.03 -9.12 0.40
N ARG A 120 21.16 -8.66 -0.51
CA ARG A 120 21.53 -7.70 -1.55
C ARG A 120 22.08 -6.40 -0.96
N LEU A 121 21.38 -5.78 0.00
CA LEU A 121 21.82 -4.56 0.68
C LEU A 121 23.18 -4.70 1.38
N GLN A 122 23.43 -5.85 2.02
CA GLN A 122 24.71 -6.14 2.68
C GLN A 122 25.86 -6.35 1.69
N SER A 123 25.53 -6.82 0.47
CA SER A 123 26.48 -7.07 -0.61
C SER A 123 26.74 -5.88 -1.54
N LEU A 124 25.98 -4.77 -1.37
CA LEU A 124 26.10 -3.58 -2.21
C LEU A 124 27.54 -3.04 -2.24
N LYS A 125 27.96 -2.61 -3.43
CA LYS A 125 29.22 -1.93 -3.69
C LYS A 125 28.92 -0.53 -4.23
N PRO A 126 29.76 0.47 -3.93
CA PRO A 126 31.00 0.39 -3.15
C PRO A 126 30.76 0.37 -1.63
N LEU A 127 29.59 0.82 -1.18
CA LEU A 127 29.26 0.98 0.24
C LEU A 127 28.32 -0.13 0.69
N ARG A 128 28.82 -1.03 1.55
CA ARG A 128 27.95 -2.01 2.20
C ARG A 128 26.94 -1.30 3.09
N CYS A 129 25.67 -1.67 2.98
CA CYS A 129 24.65 -1.14 3.87
C CYS A 129 24.44 -2.09 5.06
N MET A 130 24.40 -1.55 6.28
CA MET A 130 23.95 -2.26 7.48
C MET A 130 22.61 -1.68 7.93
N PRO A 131 21.48 -2.10 7.31
CA PRO A 131 20.17 -1.62 7.71
C PRO A 131 19.76 -2.19 9.08
N SER A 132 18.89 -1.46 9.79
CA SER A 132 18.12 -2.05 10.89
C SER A 132 17.05 -2.98 10.29
N ILE A 133 17.17 -4.28 10.55
CA ILE A 133 16.30 -5.30 9.93
C ILE A 133 15.19 -5.67 10.91
N VAL A 134 13.95 -5.59 10.46
CA VAL A 134 12.77 -6.10 11.14
C VAL A 134 12.25 -7.29 10.32
N ARG A 135 12.31 -8.48 10.91
CA ARG A 135 11.80 -9.71 10.30
C ARG A 135 10.45 -10.03 10.92
N LEU A 136 9.44 -10.26 10.09
CA LEU A 136 8.15 -10.72 10.60
C LEU A 136 8.27 -12.14 11.14
N PRO A 137 7.76 -12.39 12.36
CA PRO A 137 7.73 -13.74 12.90
C PRO A 137 6.76 -14.60 12.08
N LEU A 138 6.98 -15.91 12.16
CA LEU A 138 5.98 -16.88 11.73
C LEU A 138 4.77 -16.78 12.65
N TRP A 139 3.57 -16.97 12.10
CA TRP A 139 2.38 -17.05 12.93
C TRP A 139 2.43 -18.27 13.83
N ASP A 140 2.13 -18.05 15.10
CA ASP A 140 1.93 -19.13 16.06
C ASP A 140 0.43 -19.42 16.25
N GLN A 141 0.14 -20.34 17.17
CA GLN A 141 -1.24 -20.70 17.47
C GLN A 141 -2.02 -19.53 18.08
N GLN A 142 -1.40 -18.69 18.90
CA GLN A 142 -2.07 -17.56 19.55
C GLN A 142 -2.43 -16.48 18.54
N ASP A 143 -1.54 -16.18 17.59
CA ASP A 143 -1.81 -15.26 16.48
C ASP A 143 -3.03 -15.70 15.67
N LEU A 144 -3.12 -17.02 15.41
CA LEU A 144 -4.27 -17.58 14.70
C LEU A 144 -5.55 -17.49 15.52
N GLU A 145 -5.51 -17.88 16.79
CA GLU A 145 -6.66 -17.81 17.69
C GLU A 145 -7.18 -16.38 17.79
N GLN A 146 -6.28 -15.40 17.86
CA GLN A 146 -6.64 -13.99 17.89
C GLN A 146 -7.24 -13.50 16.55
N ALA A 147 -6.69 -13.93 15.41
CA ALA A 147 -7.24 -13.58 14.09
C ALA A 147 -8.58 -14.29 13.79
N VAL A 148 -8.82 -15.47 14.37
CA VAL A 148 -10.04 -16.27 14.18
C VAL A 148 -11.10 -15.96 15.23
N ASN A 149 -10.76 -15.41 16.39
CA ASN A 149 -11.77 -14.92 17.34
C ASN A 149 -12.64 -13.79 16.75
N ASP A 150 -12.11 -13.04 15.78
CA ASP A 150 -12.91 -12.11 14.95
C ASP A 150 -13.83 -12.84 13.94
N LEU A 151 -13.57 -14.12 13.66
CA LEU A 151 -14.29 -15.02 12.75
C LEU A 151 -15.06 -16.11 13.52
N GLN A 152 -16.12 -15.74 14.27
CA GLN A 152 -17.23 -16.51 14.91
C GLN A 152 -17.28 -18.07 15.04
N LEU A 153 -16.26 -18.87 14.74
CA LEU A 153 -16.33 -20.31 14.51
C LEU A 153 -15.22 -21.04 15.29
N TYR A 154 -15.35 -21.13 16.61
CA TYR A 154 -14.27 -21.61 17.47
C TYR A 154 -14.34 -23.10 17.88
N ALA A 155 -15.41 -23.83 17.58
CA ALA A 155 -15.64 -25.12 18.25
C ALA A 155 -15.04 -26.36 17.55
N GLU A 156 -14.86 -26.37 16.22
CA GLU A 156 -14.49 -27.60 15.49
C GLU A 156 -13.12 -27.55 14.78
N ILE A 157 -12.40 -26.43 14.86
CA ILE A 157 -11.24 -26.14 13.97
C ILE A 157 -9.88 -26.50 14.59
N SER A 158 -9.79 -26.89 15.87
CA SER A 158 -8.51 -27.04 16.60
C SER A 158 -7.50 -28.01 15.95
N ASP A 159 -7.94 -29.18 15.49
CA ASP A 159 -7.07 -30.22 14.92
C ASP A 159 -6.71 -29.98 13.46
N LEU A 160 -7.52 -29.20 12.75
CA LEU A 160 -7.26 -28.79 11.36
C LEU A 160 -6.38 -27.53 11.33
N ALA A 161 -6.65 -26.55 12.20
CA ALA A 161 -5.85 -25.34 12.37
C ALA A 161 -4.41 -25.64 12.76
N SER A 162 -4.19 -26.56 13.69
CA SER A 162 -2.84 -26.95 14.10
C SER A 162 -2.03 -27.61 12.96
N ARG A 163 -2.69 -28.39 12.08
CA ARG A 163 -2.08 -28.95 10.87
C ARG A 163 -1.80 -27.89 9.80
N MET A 164 -2.76 -26.98 9.58
CA MET A 164 -2.63 -25.87 8.62
C MET A 164 -1.55 -24.87 9.06
N LEU A 165 -1.42 -24.59 10.36
CA LEU A 165 -0.34 -23.77 10.93
C LEU A 165 1.03 -24.35 10.62
N ARG A 166 1.22 -25.66 10.80
CA ARG A 166 2.51 -26.30 10.46
C ARG A 166 2.87 -26.16 8.98
N GLN A 167 1.88 -26.05 8.10
CA GLN A 167 2.09 -25.96 6.65
C GLN A 167 2.16 -24.52 6.13
N HIS A 168 1.47 -23.58 6.77
CA HIS A 168 1.27 -22.21 6.29
C HIS A 168 1.56 -21.11 7.33
N ALA A 169 2.27 -21.40 8.43
CA ALA A 169 2.66 -20.39 9.42
C ALA A 169 3.45 -19.21 8.83
N SER A 170 4.16 -19.44 7.72
CA SER A 170 4.84 -18.37 6.98
C SER A 170 3.92 -17.57 6.05
N GLN A 171 2.68 -17.99 5.83
CA GLN A 171 1.74 -17.39 4.88
C GLN A 171 0.35 -17.20 5.49
N PRO A 172 0.21 -16.31 6.49
CA PRO A 172 -1.03 -16.04 7.20
C PRO A 172 -2.25 -15.79 6.31
N ARG A 173 -2.08 -15.02 5.22
CA ARG A 173 -3.16 -14.75 4.28
C ARG A 173 -3.70 -16.03 3.63
N GLN A 174 -2.82 -16.95 3.24
CA GLN A 174 -3.23 -18.24 2.66
C GLN A 174 -3.86 -19.14 3.72
N LEU A 175 -3.34 -19.10 4.95
CA LEU A 175 -3.89 -19.85 6.07
C LEU A 175 -5.32 -19.41 6.40
N LEU A 176 -5.59 -18.11 6.47
CA LEU A 176 -6.95 -17.57 6.68
C LEU A 176 -7.89 -17.88 5.51
N GLN A 177 -7.40 -17.84 4.27
CA GLN A 177 -8.18 -18.27 3.10
C GLN A 177 -8.53 -19.76 3.17
N ALA A 178 -7.56 -20.61 3.51
CA ALA A 178 -7.75 -22.05 3.61
C ALA A 178 -8.80 -22.40 4.68
N ILE A 179 -8.73 -21.77 5.86
CA ILE A 179 -9.72 -21.97 6.95
C ILE A 179 -11.14 -21.60 6.48
N ASN A 180 -11.29 -20.44 5.85
CA ASN A 180 -12.57 -19.97 5.31
C ASN A 180 -13.13 -20.89 4.19
N GLU A 181 -12.25 -21.48 3.38
CA GLU A 181 -12.65 -22.44 2.34
C GLU A 181 -13.05 -23.81 2.90
N THR A 182 -12.37 -24.31 3.94
CA THR A 182 -12.76 -25.57 4.61
C THR A 182 -14.09 -25.44 5.33
N ASP A 183 -14.35 -24.32 6.00
CA ASP A 183 -15.64 -24.05 6.63
C ASP A 183 -16.79 -24.09 5.59
N ARG A 184 -16.58 -23.48 4.42
CA ARG A 184 -17.53 -23.59 3.30
C ARG A 184 -17.78 -25.02 2.84
N ARG A 185 -16.77 -25.89 2.84
CA ARG A 185 -16.92 -27.29 2.41
C ARG A 185 -17.59 -28.15 3.48
N ASP A 186 -17.28 -27.94 4.75
CA ASP A 186 -17.89 -28.68 5.85
C ASP A 186 -19.34 -28.27 6.07
N LEU A 187 -19.68 -26.98 5.89
CA LEU A 187 -21.07 -26.52 5.81
C LEU A 187 -21.83 -27.15 4.64
N THR A 188 -21.19 -27.42 3.49
CA THR A 188 -21.83 -28.14 2.38
C THR A 188 -21.95 -29.65 2.62
N ASN A 189 -21.04 -30.25 3.40
CA ASN A 189 -21.07 -31.68 3.73
C ASN A 189 -22.11 -31.99 4.83
N LEU A 190 -22.27 -31.11 5.82
CA LEU A 190 -23.34 -31.18 6.82
C LEU A 190 -24.73 -30.97 6.19
N GLN A 191 -24.82 -30.25 5.07
CA GLN A 191 -26.06 -30.12 4.29
C GLN A 191 -26.46 -31.39 3.49
N GLY A 192 -25.65 -32.45 3.51
CA GLY A 192 -26.02 -33.77 2.95
C GLY A 192 -27.14 -34.49 3.73
N GLY A 193 -27.45 -34.06 4.95
CA GLY A 193 -28.49 -34.63 5.81
C GLY A 193 -29.69 -33.70 6.01
N ARG A 194 -30.62 -33.68 5.05
CA ARG A 194 -31.98 -33.06 5.12
C ARG A 194 -32.03 -31.60 5.61
N ILE A 195 -32.24 -30.68 4.66
CA ILE A 195 -33.50 -29.95 4.42
C ILE A 195 -33.27 -29.08 3.17
N LYS A 196 -34.14 -29.20 2.17
CA LYS A 196 -34.19 -28.32 1.00
C LYS A 196 -34.55 -26.90 1.46
N TYR A 197 -33.55 -26.09 1.77
CA TYR A 197 -33.69 -24.64 1.62
C TYR A 197 -33.23 -24.25 0.23
N ARG A 198 -34.22 -24.00 -0.61
CA ARG A 198 -34.09 -23.38 -1.92
C ARG A 198 -33.55 -21.97 -1.72
N TRP A 199 -32.24 -21.82 -1.78
CA TRP A 199 -31.60 -20.52 -1.99
C TRP A 199 -31.05 -20.50 -3.40
N ASN A 200 -31.48 -19.49 -4.15
CA ASN A 200 -31.16 -19.32 -5.56
C ASN A 200 -29.64 -19.32 -5.75
N LYS A 201 -29.15 -20.30 -6.52
CA LYS A 201 -27.88 -20.16 -7.23
C LYS A 201 -28.01 -18.92 -8.12
N ILE A 202 -27.48 -17.79 -7.70
CA ILE A 202 -27.15 -16.72 -8.65
C ILE A 202 -25.94 -17.25 -9.42
N ARG A 203 -26.23 -18.03 -10.46
CA ARG A 203 -25.29 -18.19 -11.56
C ARG A 203 -25.17 -16.82 -12.20
N LEU A 204 -24.11 -16.10 -11.83
CA LEU A 204 -23.63 -14.95 -12.60
C LEU A 204 -23.14 -15.48 -13.95
N THR A 205 -24.09 -15.64 -14.87
CA THR A 205 -23.80 -15.76 -16.29
C THR A 205 -23.19 -14.42 -16.75
N THR A 206 -22.24 -14.52 -17.66
CA THR A 206 -21.41 -13.44 -18.24
C THR A 206 -22.22 -12.24 -18.76
N ALA A 207 -23.53 -12.37 -18.95
CA ALA A 207 -24.44 -11.28 -19.29
C ALA A 207 -24.63 -10.23 -18.16
N TRP A 208 -24.51 -10.61 -16.88
CA TRP A 208 -24.71 -9.67 -15.77
C TRP A 208 -23.51 -8.70 -15.57
N LEU A 209 -22.30 -9.16 -15.90
CA LEU A 209 -21.09 -8.32 -15.90
C LEU A 209 -21.19 -7.20 -16.95
N ILE A 210 -21.73 -7.51 -18.14
CA ILE A 210 -21.90 -6.55 -19.23
C ILE A 210 -22.98 -5.51 -18.89
N ALA A 211 -24.10 -5.94 -18.29
CA ALA A 211 -25.15 -5.03 -17.85
C ALA A 211 -24.69 -4.08 -16.72
N SER A 212 -23.89 -4.57 -15.77
CA SER A 212 -23.32 -3.73 -14.71
C SER A 212 -22.32 -2.70 -15.24
N GLY A 213 -21.52 -3.08 -16.25
CA GLY A 213 -20.58 -2.18 -16.92
C GLY A 213 -21.27 -1.05 -17.67
N MET A 214 -22.38 -1.33 -18.37
CA MET A 214 -23.15 -0.27 -19.05
C MET A 214 -23.81 0.71 -18.08
N VAL A 215 -24.30 0.24 -16.93
CA VAL A 215 -24.88 1.12 -15.90
C VAL A 215 -23.78 1.99 -15.26
N PHE A 216 -22.58 1.44 -15.05
CA PHE A 216 -21.45 2.21 -14.51
C PHE A 216 -20.95 3.29 -15.48
N VAL A 217 -20.88 3.00 -16.78
CA VAL A 217 -20.52 3.99 -17.82
C VAL A 217 -21.61 5.05 -17.97
N ALA A 218 -22.89 4.69 -17.89
CA ALA A 218 -23.99 5.65 -17.90
C ALA A 218 -23.98 6.56 -16.65
N LEU A 219 -23.69 6.01 -15.47
CA LEU A 219 -23.56 6.78 -14.23
C LEU A 219 -22.33 7.70 -14.24
N LEU A 220 -21.20 7.25 -14.80
CA LEU A 220 -20.03 8.10 -15.04
C LEU A 220 -20.36 9.22 -16.04
N GLY A 221 -21.09 8.92 -17.11
CA GLY A 221 -21.54 9.93 -18.07
C GLY A 221 -22.47 10.98 -17.44
N ILE A 222 -23.41 10.56 -16.59
CA ILE A 222 -24.28 11.48 -15.84
C ILE A 222 -23.46 12.30 -14.83
N PHE A 223 -22.51 11.68 -14.12
CA PHE A 223 -21.65 12.37 -13.16
C PHE A 223 -20.78 13.45 -13.83
N VAL A 224 -20.18 13.13 -14.98
CA VAL A 224 -19.41 14.11 -15.78
C VAL A 224 -20.33 15.20 -16.33
N PHE A 225 -21.52 14.86 -16.83
CA PHE A 225 -22.48 15.86 -17.33
C PHE A 225 -23.00 16.78 -16.23
N VAL A 226 -23.20 16.27 -15.00
CA VAL A 226 -23.55 17.07 -13.83
C VAL A 226 -22.39 17.96 -13.38
N GLN A 227 -21.13 17.48 -13.42
CA GLN A 227 -19.98 18.34 -13.15
C GLN A 227 -19.79 19.43 -14.21
N MET A 228 -19.95 19.11 -15.48
CA MET A 228 -19.87 20.09 -16.58
C MET A 228 -21.04 21.09 -16.55
N GLY A 229 -22.22 20.67 -16.08
CA GLY A 229 -23.37 21.56 -15.84
C GLY A 229 -23.20 22.45 -14.60
N ALA A 230 -22.43 22.00 -13.60
CA ALA A 230 -22.15 22.77 -12.38
C ALA A 230 -21.07 23.85 -12.59
N GLU A 231 -20.20 23.73 -13.60
CA GLU A 231 -19.19 24.73 -13.91
C GLU A 231 -19.73 25.98 -14.64
N ASN A 232 -21.00 25.99 -15.07
CA ASN A 232 -21.65 27.17 -15.69
C ASN A 232 -22.62 27.92 -14.75
N GLY A 233 -22.59 27.63 -13.45
CA GLY A 233 -23.56 28.15 -12.46
C GLY A 233 -23.08 29.26 -11.53
N VAL A 234 -21.84 29.77 -11.65
CA VAL A 234 -21.39 30.92 -10.84
C VAL A 234 -21.55 32.18 -11.68
N ALA A 235 -22.73 32.80 -11.56
CA ALA A 235 -22.94 34.17 -11.98
C ALA A 235 -21.92 35.07 -11.25
N TYR A 236 -20.96 35.63 -12.00
CA TYR A 236 -20.20 36.78 -11.56
C TYR A 236 -21.20 37.91 -11.24
N PRO A 237 -21.26 38.44 -10.00
CA PRO A 237 -21.95 39.71 -9.81
C PRO A 237 -21.13 40.77 -10.55
N GLN A 238 -21.74 41.39 -11.56
CA GLN A 238 -21.18 42.55 -12.24
C GLN A 238 -20.94 43.65 -11.20
N THR A 239 -19.68 43.90 -10.87
CA THR A 239 -19.28 45.09 -10.13
C THR A 239 -19.43 46.28 -11.07
N ILE A 240 -20.61 46.91 -11.04
CA ILE A 240 -20.87 48.18 -11.71
C ILE A 240 -20.01 49.23 -11.00
N ILE A 241 -18.99 49.75 -11.69
CA ILE A 241 -18.22 50.92 -11.25
C ILE A 241 -19.07 52.15 -11.57
N PRO A 242 -19.57 52.91 -10.58
CA PRO A 242 -20.24 54.17 -10.87
C PRO A 242 -19.20 55.22 -11.28
N LEU A 243 -19.31 55.71 -12.50
CA LEU A 243 -18.65 56.92 -12.96
C LEU A 243 -19.17 58.10 -12.12
N ALA A 244 -18.30 58.73 -11.34
CA ALA A 244 -18.61 59.99 -10.67
C ALA A 244 -18.79 61.11 -11.71
N PRO A 245 -19.80 61.98 -11.56
CA PRO A 245 -20.01 63.10 -12.46
C PRO A 245 -19.01 64.22 -12.19
N ASN A 246 -18.47 64.74 -13.29
CA ASN A 246 -17.56 65.87 -13.38
C ASN A 246 -18.14 67.14 -12.71
N LYS A 247 -17.29 67.84 -11.95
CA LYS A 247 -17.38 69.30 -11.74
C LYS A 247 -15.97 69.87 -11.85
#